data_AF-A0A7Y5ZG54-F1
#
_entry.id   AF-A0A7Y5ZG54-F1
#
_cell.length_a   1.000
_cell.length_b   1.000
_cell.length_c   1.000
_cell.angle_alpha   90.00
_cell.angle_beta   90.00
_cell.angle_gamma   90.00
#
_symmetry.space_group_name_H-M   'P 1'
#
loop_
_entity.id
_entity.type
_entity.pdbx_description
1 polymer ?
#
loop_
_entity_poly.entity_id
_entity_poly.type
_entity_poly.pdbx_seq_one_letter_code
_entity_poly.pdbx_strand_id
1 'polypeptide(L)'
;MIHDALLRASVRLAATPTPTPSGSPSDDSVTPGLLGFIVTFLLAVAVVLLVLDMVRRIRRVRYRAEIAEKLDAEEAEAAAADSRGDDDAGSAGR
;
A
#
# COMPACT_ATOMS: atom_id res chain seq x y z
N MET A 1 0.29 -60.36 2.89
CA MET A 1 1.66 -59.84 2.66
C MET A 1 1.68 -58.33 2.41
N ILE A 2 0.89 -57.81 1.47
CA ILE A 2 0.86 -56.36 1.15
C ILE A 2 0.36 -55.50 2.34
N HIS A 3 -0.67 -55.95 3.05
CA HIS A 3 -1.22 -55.23 4.21
C HIS A 3 -0.21 -55.04 5.35
N ASP A 4 0.61 -56.05 5.66
CA ASP A 4 1.67 -55.93 6.67
C ASP A 4 2.76 -54.95 6.23
N ALA A 5 3.12 -54.96 4.95
CA ALA A 5 4.08 -54.00 4.40
C ALA A 5 3.54 -52.57 4.48
N LEU A 6 2.25 -52.39 4.21
CA LEU A 6 1.58 -51.09 4.23
C LEU A 6 1.40 -50.54 5.66
N LEU A 7 1.06 -51.41 6.62
CA LEU A 7 0.98 -51.07 8.04
C LEU A 7 2.36 -50.75 8.66
N ARG A 8 3.42 -51.45 8.26
CA ARG A 8 4.78 -51.13 8.73
C ARG A 8 5.33 -49.86 8.10
N ALA A 9 5.01 -49.59 6.84
CA ALA A 9 5.40 -48.35 6.17
C ALA A 9 4.70 -47.13 6.78
N SER A 10 3.40 -47.24 7.12
CA SER A 10 2.66 -46.15 7.77
C SER A 10 3.16 -45.87 9.19
N VAL A 11 3.51 -46.90 9.97
CA VAL A 11 4.10 -46.73 11.31
C VAL A 11 5.49 -46.05 11.24
N ARG A 12 6.32 -46.36 10.23
CA ARG A 12 7.60 -45.68 10.04
C ARG A 12 7.46 -44.22 9.58
N LEU A 13 6.41 -43.92 8.81
CA LEU A 13 6.11 -42.54 8.40
C LEU A 13 5.53 -41.71 9.56
N ALA A 14 4.79 -42.34 10.47
CA ALA A 14 4.22 -41.69 11.66
C ALA A 14 5.18 -41.58 12.85
N ALA A 15 6.25 -42.39 12.88
CA ALA A 15 7.27 -42.36 13.93
C ALA A 15 8.22 -41.16 13.76
N THR A 16 7.70 -39.97 14.06
CA THR A 16 8.56 -38.79 14.28
C THR A 16 9.15 -38.93 15.68
N PRO A 17 10.48 -39.10 15.86
CA PRO A 17 11.04 -39.11 17.20
C PRO A 17 10.72 -37.77 17.87
N THR A 18 10.08 -37.81 19.04
CA THR A 18 9.89 -36.61 19.86
C THR A 18 11.27 -36.06 20.21
N PRO A 19 11.63 -34.84 19.77
CA PRO A 19 12.92 -34.26 20.15
C PRO A 19 12.92 -34.08 21.66
N THR A 20 13.89 -34.68 22.35
CA THR A 20 14.17 -34.34 23.74
C THR A 20 14.71 -32.92 23.75
N PRO A 21 14.10 -31.96 24.49
CA PRO A 21 14.63 -30.60 24.55
C PRO A 21 16.03 -30.64 25.18
N SER A 22 17.06 -30.42 24.35
CA SER A 22 18.46 -30.36 24.76
C SER A 22 18.81 -28.92 25.14
N GLY A 23 18.53 -28.56 26.41
CA GLY A 23 18.91 -27.27 26.98
C GLY A 23 18.07 -26.08 26.51
N SER A 24 18.04 -25.02 27.33
CA SER A 24 17.48 -23.74 26.93
C SER A 24 18.31 -23.18 25.76
N PRO A 25 17.68 -22.57 24.73
CA PRO A 25 18.43 -21.84 23.71
C PRO A 25 19.34 -20.80 24.38
N SER A 26 20.58 -20.69 23.93
CA SER A 26 21.46 -19.60 24.38
C SER A 26 20.89 -18.25 23.95
N ASP A 27 21.09 -17.19 24.73
CA ASP A 27 20.53 -15.86 24.45
C ASP A 27 20.94 -15.31 23.07
N ASP A 28 22.11 -15.70 22.57
CA ASP A 28 22.60 -15.32 21.24
C ASP A 28 21.82 -15.99 20.09
N SER A 29 21.09 -17.08 20.35
CA SER A 29 20.33 -17.83 19.33
C SER A 29 19.06 -17.12 18.87
N VAL A 30 18.55 -16.17 19.66
CA VAL A 30 17.31 -15.42 19.36
C VAL A 30 17.55 -14.03 18.82
N THR A 31 18.81 -13.59 18.73
CA THR A 31 19.14 -12.29 18.14
C THR A 31 19.28 -12.45 16.63
N PRO A 32 18.43 -11.79 15.81
CA PRO A 32 18.66 -11.71 14.38
C PRO A 32 19.95 -10.92 14.22
N GLY A 33 21.08 -11.60 14.02
CA GLY A 33 22.40 -10.97 13.93
C GLY A 33 22.50 -9.92 12.82
N LEU A 34 23.71 -9.52 12.43
CA LEU A 34 23.91 -8.42 11.47
C LEU A 34 23.02 -8.52 10.21
N LEU A 35 22.82 -9.73 9.68
CA LEU A 35 21.96 -9.96 8.52
C LEU A 35 20.50 -9.56 8.77
N GLY A 36 19.92 -9.96 9.91
CA GLY A 36 18.53 -9.61 10.23
C GLY A 36 18.35 -8.14 10.59
N PHE A 37 19.37 -7.49 11.15
CA PHE A 37 19.40 -6.03 11.31
C PHE A 37 19.36 -5.31 9.96
N ILE A 38 20.20 -5.73 9.00
CA ILE A 38 20.22 -5.15 7.65
C ILE A 38 18.87 -5.34 6.94
N VAL A 39 18.27 -6.53 7.00
CA VAL A 39 16.95 -6.79 6.41
C VAL A 39 15.88 -5.87 7.01
N THR A 40 15.85 -5.75 8.34
CA THR A 40 14.87 -4.90 9.03
C THR A 40 15.11 -3.42 8.74
N PHE A 41 16.37 -2.99 8.68
CA PHE A 41 16.74 -1.63 8.32
C PHE A 41 16.27 -1.27 6.91
N LEU A 42 16.50 -2.15 5.93
CA LEU A 42 16.03 -1.94 4.56
C LEU A 42 14.50 -1.92 4.49
N LEU A 43 13.81 -2.77 5.25
CA LEU A 43 12.35 -2.75 5.35
C LEU A 43 11.85 -1.40 5.91
N ALA A 44 12.47 -0.90 6.98
CA ALA A 44 12.13 0.39 7.54
C ALA A 44 12.35 1.53 6.53
N VAL A 45 13.48 1.53 5.82
CA VAL A 45 13.77 2.50 4.75
C VAL A 45 12.70 2.41 3.64
N ALA A 46 12.33 1.20 3.21
CA ALA A 46 11.30 1.00 2.20
C ALA A 46 9.94 1.60 2.64
N VAL A 47 9.56 1.39 3.91
CA VAL A 47 8.34 1.98 4.50
C VAL A 47 8.42 3.51 4.51
N VAL A 48 9.55 4.09 4.93
CA VAL A 48 9.74 5.55 4.91
C VAL A 48 9.64 6.11 3.49
N LEU A 49 10.31 5.48 2.53
CA LEU A 49 10.24 5.88 1.12
C LEU A 49 8.82 5.79 0.57
N LEU A 50 8.06 4.76 0.96
CA LEU A 50 6.65 4.62 0.57
C LEU A 50 5.79 5.77 1.14
N VAL A 51 5.99 6.13 2.41
CA VAL A 51 5.28 7.27 3.03
C VAL A 51 5.63 8.57 2.31
N LEU A 52 6.91 8.81 2.02
CA LEU A 52 7.35 10.01 1.31
C LEU A 52 6.81 10.05 -0.13
N ASP A 53 6.80 8.91 -0.84
CA ASP A 53 6.18 8.81 -2.16
C ASP A 53 4.68 9.12 -2.10
N MET A 54 3.97 8.53 -1.13
CA MET A 54 2.54 8.77 -0.94
C MET A 54 2.24 10.25 -0.68
N VAL A 55 3.00 10.92 0.21
CA VAL A 55 2.83 12.36 0.48
C VAL A 55 3.13 13.19 -0.75
N ARG A 56 4.22 12.89 -1.47
CA ARG A 56 4.60 13.59 -2.70
C ARG A 56 3.55 13.41 -3.79
N ARG A 57 2.98 12.20 -3.90
CA ARG A 57 1.88 11.88 -4.83
C ARG A 57 0.63 12.68 -4.48
N ILE A 58 0.19 12.69 -3.22
CA ILE A 58 -0.99 13.45 -2.77
C ILE A 58 -0.83 14.94 -3.08
N ARG A 59 0.31 15.54 -2.71
CA ARG A 59 0.59 16.95 -3.04
C ARG A 59 0.48 17.21 -4.55
N ARG A 60 1.13 16.38 -5.37
CA ARG A 60 1.10 16.55 -6.84
C ARG A 60 -0.30 16.45 -7.44
N VAL A 61 -1.15 15.57 -6.92
CA VAL A 61 -2.53 15.40 -7.43
C VAL A 61 -3.43 16.56 -7.00
N ARG A 62 -3.33 17.01 -5.74
CA ARG A 62 -4.18 18.08 -5.21
C ARG A 62 -3.94 19.44 -5.87
N TYR A 63 -2.68 19.82 -6.11
CA TYR A 63 -2.37 21.07 -6.80
C TYR A 63 -2.97 21.15 -8.20
N ARG A 64 -3.11 20.01 -8.90
CA ARG A 64 -3.70 19.98 -10.24
C ARG A 64 -5.22 20.15 -10.20
N ALA A 65 -5.88 19.55 -9.22
CA ALA A 65 -7.32 19.66 -9.04
C ALA A 65 -7.73 21.09 -8.64
N GLU A 66 -7.03 21.69 -7.68
CA GLU A 66 -7.34 23.04 -7.18
C GLU A 66 -7.13 24.13 -8.26
N ILE A 67 -6.20 23.94 -9.20
CA ILE A 67 -5.98 24.86 -10.32
C ILE A 67 -7.06 24.66 -11.40
N ALA A 68 -7.39 23.41 -11.74
CA ALA A 68 -8.43 23.11 -12.72
C ALA A 68 -9.79 23.67 -12.27
N GLU A 69 -10.13 23.51 -10.99
CA GLU A 69 -11.40 24.01 -10.43
C GLU A 69 -11.51 25.54 -10.47
N LYS A 70 -10.40 26.27 -10.29
CA LYS A 70 -10.38 27.74 -10.42
C LYS A 70 -10.57 28.19 -11.86
N LEU A 71 -9.91 27.52 -12.81
CA LEU A 71 -10.08 27.78 -14.24
C LEU A 71 -11.52 27.51 -14.70
N ASP A 72 -12.09 26.35 -14.31
CA ASP A 72 -13.48 26.02 -14.63
C ASP A 72 -14.47 27.04 -14.03
N ALA A 73 -14.22 27.54 -12.82
CA ALA A 73 -15.05 28.58 -12.19
C ALA A 73 -14.95 29.93 -12.92
N GLU A 74 -13.74 30.37 -13.30
CA GLU A 74 -13.52 31.59 -14.07
C GLU A 74 -14.19 31.51 -15.46
N GLU A 75 -14.10 30.37 -16.14
CA GLU A 75 -14.76 30.14 -17.43
C GLU A 75 -16.29 30.13 -17.29
N ALA A 76 -16.83 29.52 -16.23
CA ALA A 76 -18.27 29.52 -15.95
C ALA A 76 -18.80 30.92 -15.63
N GLU A 77 -18.05 31.72 -14.87
CA GLU A 77 -18.40 33.12 -14.59
C GLU A 77 -18.36 33.97 -15.86
N ALA A 78 -17.34 33.79 -16.72
CA ALA A 78 -17.25 34.47 -18.01
C ALA A 78 -18.43 34.10 -18.93
N ALA A 79 -18.78 32.81 -19.03
CA ALA A 79 -19.92 32.36 -19.82
C ALA A 79 -21.26 32.90 -19.29
N ALA A 80 -21.44 32.95 -17.96
CA ALA A 80 -22.63 33.51 -17.35
C ALA A 80 -22.75 35.03 -17.56
N ALA A 81 -21.63 35.77 -17.56
CA ALA A 81 -21.63 37.19 -17.86
C ALA A 81 -22.03 37.49 -19.31
N ASP A 82 -21.56 36.67 -20.27
CA ASP A 82 -21.88 36.81 -21.69
C ASP A 82 -23.38 36.57 -21.96
N SER A 83 -23.96 35.53 -21.35
CA SER A 83 -25.41 35.25 -21.46
C SER A 83 -26.31 36.37 -20.89
N ARG A 84 -25.90 37.02 -19.80
CA ARG A 84 -26.67 38.15 -19.21
C ARG A 84 -26.64 39.40 -20.09
N GLY A 85 -25.56 39.62 -20.84
CA GLY A 85 -25.46 40.74 -21.78
C GLY A 85 -26.39 40.58 -22.99
N ASP A 86 -26.55 39.34 -23.46
CA ASP A 86 -27.40 39.03 -24.62
C ASP A 86 -28.91 39.16 -24.26
N ASP A 87 -29.30 38.78 -23.04
CA ASP A 87 -30.67 38.92 -22.53
C ASP A 87 -31.12 40.40 -22.37
N ASP A 88 -30.23 41.28 -21.91
CA ASP A 88 -30.51 42.72 -21.73
C ASP A 88 -30.63 43.45 -23.10
N ALA A 89 -29.77 43.08 -24.05
CA ALA A 89 -29.84 43.58 -25.42
C ALA A 89 -31.13 43.16 -26.16
N GLY A 90 -31.65 41.95 -25.88
CA GLY A 90 -32.90 41.46 -26.44
C GLY A 90 -34.18 42.06 -25.82
N SER A 91 -34.06 42.67 -24.64
CA SER A 91 -35.15 43.33 -23.89
C SER A 91 -35.35 44.79 -24.34
N ALA A 92 -34.26 45.52 -24.61
CA ALA A 92 -34.32 46.93 -25.02
C ALA A 92 -34.78 47.15 -26.49
N GLY A 93 -34.89 46.09 -27.28
CA GLY A 93 -35.25 46.13 -28.71
C GLY A 93 -36.71 45.84 -29.06
N ARG A 94 -37.61 45.68 -28.07
CA ARG A 94 -39.05 45.42 -28.27
C ARG A 94 -39.90 46.57 -27.75
#